data_AF-A0A5D0S903-F1
#
_entry.id   AF-A0A5D0S903-F1
#
_cell.length_a   1.000
_cell.length_b   1.000
_cell.length_c   1.000
_cell.angle_alpha   90.00
_cell.angle_beta   90.00
_cell.angle_gamma   90.00
#
_symmetry.space_group_name_H-M   'P 1'
#
loop_
_entity.id
_entity.type
_entity.pdbx_description
1 polymer ?
#
loop_
_entity_poly.entity_id
_entity_poly.type
_entity_poly.pdbx_seq_one_letter_code
_entity_poly.pdbx_strand_id
1 'polypeptide(L)'
;MSTAAVIVAAGRGTRAGGAMPKQWQMLRGRAVLAWTLDAFRASPEIDLVVLVLHPSDMDMAHGYASHDDVIVAGGGASRSASVLAGLDALEPLGIDRVLIHDVARPLVDSALIARVCRALDTSPGAAPALPVTDALWSGADDAVTGTRDRAGLFRAQTPQGFHFTAILAAHRAFIGEAADDVEVARAAGIAVRIVAGDERNLKITTAADFDRAEKLMGQKMDIRTGNGFDVHAFCDGSEVILCGLAIPHTHGLLGHSDADVGMHAVTDAIYGALAAGDIGRHFPPSDPQWKGAASEIFLRHAVGLADERGFAISNIDCTLICELPKIGPHAGEMTAIMADLLGIAPDRVSIKATTSERLGFTGRGEGIAAIATVTLVAP
;
A
#
# COMPACT_ATOMS: atom_id res chain seq x y z
N MET A 1 28.79 -16.77 2.28
CA MET A 1 29.23 -15.93 1.16
C MET A 1 28.55 -14.60 1.37
N SER A 2 29.31 -13.54 1.62
CA SER A 2 28.77 -12.22 1.96
C SER A 2 28.38 -11.45 0.70
N THR A 3 27.23 -10.81 0.73
CA THR A 3 26.70 -10.02 -0.40
C THR A 3 26.36 -8.63 0.09
N ALA A 4 26.96 -7.62 -0.54
CA ALA A 4 26.63 -6.22 -0.29
C ALA A 4 25.87 -5.60 -1.46
N ALA A 5 25.17 -4.49 -1.20
CA ALA A 5 24.61 -3.63 -2.22
C ALA A 5 25.32 -2.28 -2.24
N VAL A 6 25.56 -1.74 -3.43
CA VAL A 6 26.00 -0.35 -3.63
C VAL A 6 24.84 0.41 -4.27
N ILE A 7 24.19 1.28 -3.51
CA ILE A 7 23.09 2.14 -3.97
C ILE A 7 23.68 3.49 -4.39
N VAL A 8 23.68 3.75 -5.70
CA VAL A 8 24.26 4.96 -6.28
C VAL A 8 23.22 6.08 -6.31
N ALA A 9 23.42 7.08 -5.46
CA ALA A 9 22.52 8.22 -5.25
C ALA A 9 23.24 9.59 -5.35
N ALA A 10 24.43 9.64 -5.97
CA ALA A 10 25.22 10.87 -6.12
C ALA A 10 24.84 11.72 -7.34
N GLY A 11 23.98 11.23 -8.24
CA GLY A 11 23.54 11.99 -9.40
C GLY A 11 22.63 13.16 -9.03
N ARG A 12 22.74 14.29 -9.74
CA ARG A 12 21.89 15.48 -9.51
C ARG A 12 20.50 15.41 -10.16
N GLY A 13 20.31 14.56 -11.18
CA GLY A 13 18.98 14.21 -11.68
C GLY A 13 18.19 15.36 -12.34
N THR A 14 18.86 16.28 -13.05
CA THR A 14 18.26 17.49 -13.64
C THR A 14 17.04 17.26 -14.55
N ARG A 15 16.94 16.08 -15.19
CA ARG A 15 15.85 15.71 -16.10
C ARG A 15 14.52 15.37 -15.42
N ALA A 16 14.55 15.03 -14.13
CA ALA A 16 13.33 14.69 -13.38
C ALA A 16 12.49 15.93 -13.02
N GLY A 17 13.05 17.14 -13.18
CA GLY A 17 12.44 18.38 -12.70
C GLY A 17 12.47 18.50 -11.18
N GLY A 18 11.92 19.58 -10.63
CA GLY A 18 11.83 19.83 -9.18
C GLY A 18 13.01 20.62 -8.59
N ALA A 19 12.81 21.11 -7.36
CA ALA A 19 13.81 21.92 -6.63
C ALA A 19 14.92 21.07 -5.97
N MET A 20 14.67 19.78 -5.77
CA MET A 20 15.61 18.84 -5.15
C MET A 20 16.03 17.73 -6.13
N PRO A 21 17.24 17.16 -5.98
CA PRO A 21 17.62 15.94 -6.68
C PRO A 21 16.59 14.82 -6.49
N LYS A 22 16.33 14.06 -7.55
CA LYS A 22 15.22 13.08 -7.60
C LYS A 22 15.20 12.05 -6.47
N GLN A 23 16.36 11.65 -5.96
CA GLN A 23 16.49 10.70 -4.84
C GLN A 23 15.86 11.25 -3.54
N TRP A 24 15.76 12.57 -3.41
CA TRP A 24 15.17 13.26 -2.27
C TRP A 24 13.71 13.70 -2.48
N GLN A 25 13.18 13.56 -3.70
CA GLN A 25 11.79 13.86 -3.97
C GLN A 25 10.86 12.79 -3.38
N MET A 26 9.65 13.22 -3.03
CA MET A 26 8.67 12.35 -2.36
C MET A 26 7.93 11.48 -3.37
N LEU A 27 7.81 10.20 -3.02
CA LEU A 27 6.98 9.20 -3.68
C LEU A 27 6.08 8.62 -2.58
N ARG A 28 4.77 8.90 -2.62
CA ARG A 28 3.83 8.52 -1.55
C ARG A 28 4.28 8.88 -0.13
N GLY A 29 4.67 10.14 0.06
CA GLY A 29 5.05 10.69 1.37
C GLY A 29 6.42 10.26 1.90
N ARG A 30 7.22 9.53 1.12
CA ARG A 30 8.58 9.11 1.49
C ARG A 30 9.57 9.40 0.36
N ALA A 31 10.82 9.71 0.68
CA ALA A 31 11.85 9.96 -0.33
C ALA A 31 12.07 8.72 -1.22
N VAL A 32 12.32 8.91 -2.52
CA VAL A 32 12.67 7.84 -3.47
C VAL A 32 13.83 6.96 -2.95
N LEU A 33 14.83 7.59 -2.33
CA LEU A 33 15.94 6.90 -1.70
C LEU A 33 15.49 5.92 -0.61
N ALA A 34 14.55 6.32 0.25
CA ALA A 34 14.07 5.50 1.35
C ALA A 34 13.44 4.19 0.85
N TRP A 35 12.64 4.26 -0.22
CA TRP A 35 12.05 3.07 -0.84
C TRP A 35 13.10 2.09 -1.35
N THR A 36 14.13 2.59 -2.03
CA THR A 36 15.21 1.75 -2.56
C THR A 36 16.03 1.14 -1.43
N LEU A 37 16.44 1.96 -0.45
CA LEU A 37 17.25 1.50 0.67
C LEU A 37 16.55 0.41 1.46
N ASP A 38 15.28 0.61 1.82
CA ASP A 38 14.49 -0.38 2.55
C ASP A 38 14.35 -1.70 1.78
N ALA A 39 14.19 -1.64 0.45
CA ALA A 39 14.07 -2.85 -0.36
C ALA A 39 15.32 -3.74 -0.29
N PHE A 40 16.52 -3.14 -0.28
CA PHE A 40 17.77 -3.89 -0.13
C PHE A 40 17.99 -4.35 1.32
N ARG A 41 17.71 -3.50 2.31
CA ARG A 41 17.88 -3.85 3.73
C ARG A 41 16.91 -4.94 4.20
N ALA A 42 15.69 -4.95 3.67
CA ALA A 42 14.71 -5.99 3.96
C ALA A 42 14.97 -7.31 3.20
N SER A 43 15.92 -7.33 2.26
CA SER A 43 16.24 -8.52 1.49
C SER A 43 17.14 -9.46 2.30
N PRO A 44 16.76 -10.74 2.49
CA PRO A 44 17.60 -11.71 3.21
C PRO A 44 18.89 -12.08 2.48
N GLU A 45 19.04 -11.64 1.22
CA GLU A 45 20.20 -11.90 0.36
C GLU A 45 21.30 -10.84 0.50
N ILE A 46 21.07 -9.78 1.29
CA ILE A 46 21.97 -8.62 1.41
C ILE A 46 22.39 -8.47 2.87
N ASP A 47 23.69 -8.55 3.12
CA ASP A 47 24.27 -8.41 4.46
C ASP A 47 24.57 -6.95 4.82
N LEU A 48 24.84 -6.12 3.80
CA LEU A 48 25.30 -4.74 3.98
C LEU A 48 24.91 -3.86 2.80
N VAL A 49 24.62 -2.59 3.07
CA VAL A 49 24.35 -1.59 2.02
C VAL A 49 25.35 -0.43 2.11
N VAL A 50 25.98 -0.08 0.99
CA VAL A 50 26.69 1.19 0.82
C VAL A 50 25.80 2.17 0.09
N LEU A 51 25.41 3.24 0.76
CA LEU A 51 24.69 4.36 0.18
C LEU A 51 25.69 5.42 -0.28
N VAL A 52 25.81 5.59 -1.60
CA VAL A 52 26.72 6.58 -2.19
C VAL A 52 25.97 7.87 -2.48
N LEU A 53 26.28 8.95 -1.77
CA LEU A 53 25.64 10.25 -1.90
C LEU A 53 26.53 11.26 -2.58
N HIS A 54 25.95 12.32 -3.13
CA HIS A 54 26.75 13.44 -3.59
C HIS A 54 27.41 14.12 -2.37
N PRO A 55 28.66 14.60 -2.42
CA PRO A 55 29.31 15.26 -1.29
C PRO A 55 28.48 16.36 -0.58
N SER A 56 27.75 17.18 -1.35
CA SER A 56 26.84 18.21 -0.79
C SER A 56 25.56 17.67 -0.13
N ASP A 57 25.23 16.40 -0.28
CA ASP A 57 24.01 15.79 0.25
C ASP A 57 24.31 14.92 1.48
N MET A 58 25.57 14.85 1.92
CA MET A 58 26.01 14.01 3.03
C MET A 58 25.28 14.33 4.34
N ASP A 59 24.95 15.59 4.59
CA ASP A 59 24.20 16.01 5.79
C ASP A 59 22.77 15.45 5.82
N MET A 60 22.19 15.16 4.64
CA MET A 60 20.86 14.56 4.51
C MET A 60 20.86 13.06 4.85
N ALA A 61 22.03 12.46 5.08
CA ALA A 61 22.17 11.04 5.38
C ALA A 61 21.81 10.66 6.83
N HIS A 62 21.64 11.62 7.74
CA HIS A 62 21.55 11.37 9.19
C HIS A 62 20.53 10.29 9.59
N GLY A 63 19.36 10.25 8.94
CA GLY A 63 18.33 9.24 9.23
C GLY A 63 18.60 7.85 8.65
N TYR A 64 19.57 7.72 7.74
CA TYR A 64 19.92 6.47 7.07
C TYR A 64 21.25 5.89 7.57
N ALA A 65 22.18 6.77 7.94
CA ALA A 65 23.50 6.43 8.48
C ALA A 65 23.45 5.87 9.90
N SER A 66 22.32 5.99 10.59
CA SER A 66 22.11 5.44 11.94
C SER A 66 21.86 3.93 11.97
N HIS A 67 21.80 3.29 10.81
CA HIS A 67 21.56 1.87 10.68
C HIS A 67 22.89 1.10 10.61
N ASP A 68 23.05 0.10 11.46
CA ASP A 68 24.29 -0.70 11.57
C ASP A 68 24.64 -1.45 10.27
N ASP A 69 23.64 -1.70 9.42
CA ASP A 69 23.76 -2.36 8.13
C ASP A 69 23.97 -1.38 6.95
N VAL A 70 24.20 -0.09 7.22
CA VAL A 70 24.37 0.94 6.19
C VAL A 70 25.66 1.73 6.37
N ILE A 71 26.49 1.75 5.31
CA ILE A 71 27.67 2.62 5.20
C ILE A 71 27.36 3.74 4.23
N VAL A 72 27.70 4.98 4.59
CA VAL A 72 27.54 6.14 3.69
C VAL A 72 28.89 6.54 3.13
N ALA A 73 28.95 6.68 1.80
CA ALA A 73 30.15 7.09 1.08
C ALA A 73 29.87 8.32 0.20
N GLY A 74 30.89 9.18 0.05
CA GLY A 74 30.86 10.29 -0.89
C GLY A 74 31.11 9.82 -2.32
N GLY A 75 30.22 10.16 -3.24
CA GLY A 75 30.32 9.87 -4.65
C GLY A 75 31.26 10.80 -5.41
N GLY A 76 31.55 10.44 -6.66
CA GLY A 76 32.43 11.20 -7.56
C GLY A 76 31.69 12.04 -8.60
N ALA A 77 32.44 12.67 -9.51
CA ALA A 77 31.90 13.55 -10.55
C ALA A 77 31.06 12.83 -11.61
N SER A 78 31.20 11.51 -11.75
CA SER A 78 30.45 10.68 -12.69
C SER A 78 29.75 9.52 -11.99
N ARG A 79 28.82 8.84 -12.68
CA ARG A 79 28.20 7.61 -12.18
C ARG A 79 29.27 6.56 -11.87
N SER A 80 30.20 6.30 -12.81
CA SER A 80 31.26 5.31 -12.63
C SER A 80 32.19 5.64 -11.46
N ALA A 81 32.53 6.93 -11.25
CA ALA A 81 33.33 7.34 -10.10
C ALA A 81 32.58 7.14 -8.78
N SER A 82 31.26 7.35 -8.77
CA SER A 82 30.42 7.09 -7.60
C SER A 82 30.27 5.60 -7.30
N VAL A 83 30.14 4.76 -8.33
CA VAL A 83 30.16 3.30 -8.18
C VAL A 83 31.51 2.86 -7.59
N LEU A 84 32.62 3.33 -8.15
CA LEU A 84 33.95 2.99 -7.66
C LEU A 84 34.14 3.39 -6.18
N ALA A 85 33.71 4.58 -5.78
CA ALA A 85 33.77 5.01 -4.38
C ALA A 85 32.96 4.07 -3.45
N GLY A 86 31.80 3.59 -3.90
CA GLY A 86 31.02 2.61 -3.16
C GLY A 86 31.70 1.24 -3.07
N LEU A 87 32.36 0.80 -4.15
CA LEU A 87 33.13 -0.45 -4.15
C LEU A 87 34.39 -0.36 -3.28
N ASP A 88 35.10 0.77 -3.31
CA ASP A 88 36.27 1.02 -2.46
C ASP A 88 35.89 1.02 -0.97
N ALA A 89 34.69 1.50 -0.61
CA ALA A 89 34.18 1.44 0.75
C ALA A 89 33.90 0.00 1.25
N LEU A 90 33.65 -0.95 0.33
CA LEU A 90 33.43 -2.36 0.64
C LEU A 90 34.74 -3.18 0.72
N GLU A 91 35.82 -2.74 0.07
CA GLU A 91 37.06 -3.51 -0.05
C GLU A 91 37.64 -3.95 1.31
N PRO A 92 37.70 -3.10 2.35
CA PRO A 92 38.22 -3.50 3.66
C PRO A 92 37.38 -4.55 4.38
N LEU A 93 36.14 -4.79 3.96
CA LEU A 93 35.17 -5.65 4.64
C LEU A 93 35.17 -7.10 4.13
N GLY A 94 35.93 -7.39 3.07
CA GLY A 94 36.05 -8.75 2.54
C GLY A 94 34.74 -9.31 1.97
N ILE A 95 33.98 -8.48 1.25
CA ILE A 95 32.71 -8.89 0.62
C ILE A 95 32.97 -9.82 -0.57
N ASP A 96 32.17 -10.89 -0.72
CA ASP A 96 32.30 -11.84 -1.83
C ASP A 96 31.57 -11.37 -3.10
N ARG A 97 30.37 -10.79 -2.95
CA ARG A 97 29.47 -10.40 -4.05
C ARG A 97 28.95 -9.00 -3.85
N VAL A 98 28.72 -8.27 -4.94
CA VAL A 98 28.13 -6.93 -4.89
C VAL A 98 27.01 -6.77 -5.90
N LEU A 99 25.91 -6.14 -5.48
CA LEU A 99 24.83 -5.67 -6.34
C LEU A 99 24.89 -4.14 -6.45
N ILE A 100 25.16 -3.63 -7.65
CA ILE A 100 25.18 -2.19 -7.93
C ILE A 100 23.80 -1.76 -8.42
N HIS A 101 23.21 -0.76 -7.78
CA HIS A 101 21.83 -0.35 -8.03
C HIS A 101 21.64 1.16 -8.13
N ASP A 102 20.84 1.59 -9.11
CA ASP A 102 20.44 2.99 -9.25
C ASP A 102 19.36 3.33 -8.22
N VAL A 103 19.58 4.32 -7.35
CA VAL A 103 18.56 4.80 -6.38
C VAL A 103 17.24 5.24 -7.02
N ALA A 104 17.27 5.52 -8.33
CA ALA A 104 16.12 5.94 -9.10
C ALA A 104 15.18 4.77 -9.46
N ARG A 105 15.42 3.55 -9.00
CA ARG A 105 14.54 2.39 -9.18
C ARG A 105 13.92 1.94 -7.85
N PRO A 106 13.02 2.75 -7.26
CA PRO A 106 12.50 2.52 -5.90
C PRO A 106 11.55 1.31 -5.78
N LEU A 107 11.23 0.64 -6.89
CA LEU A 107 10.26 -0.45 -6.96
C LEU A 107 10.91 -1.81 -7.19
N VAL A 108 12.23 -1.91 -7.01
CA VAL A 108 12.94 -3.19 -6.92
C VAL A 108 12.34 -4.02 -5.78
N ASP A 109 12.10 -5.32 -6.03
CA ASP A 109 11.55 -6.24 -5.04
C ASP A 109 12.57 -7.31 -4.63
N SER A 110 12.29 -7.99 -3.52
CA SER A 110 13.15 -9.05 -2.98
C SER A 110 13.30 -10.22 -3.95
N ALA A 111 12.26 -10.51 -4.75
CA ALA A 111 12.31 -11.58 -5.74
C ALA A 111 13.32 -11.28 -6.86
N LEU A 112 13.40 -10.04 -7.33
CA LEU A 112 14.37 -9.60 -8.32
C LEU A 112 15.80 -9.62 -7.75
N ILE A 113 15.98 -9.13 -6.51
CA ILE A 113 17.28 -9.19 -5.82
C ILE A 113 17.76 -10.64 -5.71
N ALA A 114 16.92 -11.54 -5.20
CA ALA A 114 17.24 -12.96 -5.07
C ALA A 114 17.53 -13.64 -6.42
N ARG A 115 16.84 -13.26 -7.51
CA ARG A 115 17.15 -13.78 -8.86
C ARG A 115 18.57 -13.43 -9.30
N VAL A 116 19.03 -12.21 -9.02
CA VAL A 116 20.40 -11.78 -9.34
C VAL A 116 21.40 -12.52 -8.48
N CYS A 117 21.20 -12.58 -7.15
CA CYS A 117 22.10 -13.30 -6.24
C CYS A 117 22.25 -14.78 -6.60
N ARG A 118 21.14 -15.48 -6.91
CA ARG A 118 21.17 -16.88 -7.34
C ARG A 118 21.91 -17.09 -8.65
N ALA A 119 21.82 -16.14 -9.59
CA ALA A 119 22.58 -16.23 -10.83
C ALA A 119 24.10 -16.16 -10.60
N LEU A 120 24.53 -15.43 -9.57
CA LEU A 120 25.94 -15.32 -9.18
C LEU A 120 26.54 -16.60 -8.59
N ASP A 121 25.70 -17.58 -8.21
CA ASP A 121 26.16 -18.91 -7.79
C ASP A 121 26.84 -19.66 -8.95
N THR A 122 26.48 -19.34 -10.20
CA THR A 122 26.93 -20.06 -11.41
C THR A 122 27.54 -19.14 -12.47
N SER A 123 27.64 -17.84 -12.21
CA SER A 123 28.13 -16.84 -13.16
C SER A 123 28.88 -15.71 -12.45
N PRO A 124 29.96 -15.15 -13.01
CA PRO A 124 30.72 -14.09 -12.36
C PRO A 124 29.99 -12.73 -12.40
N GLY A 125 28.98 -12.57 -13.26
CA GLY A 125 28.13 -11.38 -13.33
C GLY A 125 26.70 -11.74 -13.74
N ALA A 126 25.73 -10.98 -13.27
CA ALA A 126 24.32 -11.15 -13.62
C ALA A 126 23.58 -9.80 -13.60
N ALA A 127 22.77 -9.54 -14.62
CA ALA A 127 22.00 -8.30 -14.70
C ALA A 127 20.56 -8.56 -15.20
N PRO A 128 19.55 -7.94 -14.57
CA PRO A 128 18.19 -8.04 -15.03
C PRO A 128 17.97 -7.20 -16.27
N ALA A 129 17.23 -7.75 -17.21
CA ALA A 129 16.83 -7.02 -18.40
C ALA A 129 15.47 -7.51 -18.91
N LEU A 130 14.80 -6.64 -19.67
CA LEU A 130 13.52 -6.92 -20.33
C LEU A 130 13.72 -6.92 -21.84
N PRO A 131 13.20 -7.90 -22.60
CA PRO A 131 13.30 -7.87 -24.06
C PRO A 131 12.61 -6.62 -24.62
N VAL A 132 13.17 -6.04 -25.68
CA VAL A 132 12.52 -4.94 -26.39
C VAL A 132 11.34 -5.49 -27.21
N THR A 133 10.13 -5.07 -26.87
CA THR A 133 8.89 -5.50 -27.53
C THR A 133 8.41 -4.53 -28.60
N ASP A 134 8.70 -3.23 -28.42
CA ASP A 134 8.28 -2.18 -29.35
C ASP A 134 9.14 -2.17 -30.63
N ALA A 135 8.63 -1.59 -31.70
CA ALA A 135 9.44 -1.36 -32.90
C ALA A 135 10.51 -0.31 -32.61
N LEU A 136 11.74 -0.54 -33.07
CA LEU A 136 12.84 0.41 -32.89
C LEU A 136 13.06 1.22 -34.16
N TRP A 137 13.08 2.54 -34.01
CA TRP A 137 13.37 3.49 -35.07
C TRP A 137 14.67 4.22 -34.78
N SER A 138 15.44 4.51 -35.82
CA SER A 138 16.41 5.61 -35.81
C SER A 138 15.71 6.85 -36.33
N GLY A 139 16.08 8.03 -35.83
CA GLY A 139 15.50 9.29 -36.26
C GLY A 139 16.48 10.46 -36.16
N ALA A 140 16.19 11.51 -36.92
CA ALA A 140 16.85 12.81 -36.90
C ALA A 140 15.83 13.88 -37.34
N ASP A 141 15.92 15.09 -36.79
CA ASP A 141 15.04 16.22 -37.13
C ASP A 141 13.53 15.87 -37.09
N ASP A 142 13.09 15.20 -36.01
CA ASP A 142 11.72 14.72 -35.80
C ASP A 142 11.18 13.75 -36.88
N ALA A 143 12.05 13.21 -37.73
CA ALA A 143 11.72 12.23 -38.75
C ALA A 143 12.33 10.85 -38.46
N VAL A 144 11.58 9.79 -38.76
CA VAL A 144 12.11 8.42 -38.75
C VAL A 144 13.05 8.25 -39.94
N THR A 145 14.31 7.94 -39.67
CA THR A 145 15.36 7.72 -40.67
C THR A 145 15.59 6.25 -40.98
N GLY A 146 15.05 5.34 -40.16
CA GLY A 146 15.16 3.89 -40.39
C GLY A 146 14.58 3.05 -39.26
N THR A 147 14.55 1.74 -39.46
CA THR A 147 14.10 0.76 -38.46
C THR A 147 15.24 -0.16 -38.05
N ARG A 148 15.21 -0.67 -36.82
CA ARG A 148 16.16 -1.68 -36.32
C ARG A 148 15.42 -2.94 -35.89
N ASP A 149 16.04 -4.10 -36.12
CA ASP A 149 15.55 -5.33 -35.54
C ASP A 149 15.72 -5.29 -34.01
N ARG A 150 14.69 -5.73 -33.29
CA ARG A 150 14.64 -5.79 -31.84
C ARG A 150 15.03 -7.16 -31.29
N ALA A 151 15.16 -8.17 -32.14
CA ALA A 151 15.56 -9.52 -31.73
C ALA A 151 16.91 -9.49 -31.00
N GLY A 152 16.95 -10.06 -29.79
CA GLY A 152 18.15 -10.09 -28.95
C GLY A 152 18.49 -8.75 -28.27
N LEU A 153 17.65 -7.71 -28.40
CA LEU A 153 17.83 -6.46 -27.67
C LEU A 153 17.06 -6.45 -26.37
N PHE A 154 17.70 -5.92 -25.33
CA PHE A 154 17.16 -5.87 -23.98
C PHE A 154 17.29 -4.47 -23.39
N ARG A 155 16.28 -4.05 -22.64
CA ARG A 155 16.31 -2.86 -21.78
C ARG A 155 16.96 -3.27 -20.45
N ALA A 156 18.21 -2.87 -20.24
CA ALA A 156 18.95 -3.18 -19.03
C ALA A 156 18.29 -2.54 -17.78
N GLN A 157 18.35 -3.27 -16.67
CA GLN A 157 17.90 -2.83 -15.36
C GLN A 157 19.00 -3.03 -14.31
N THR A 158 18.79 -2.47 -13.13
CA THR A 158 19.58 -2.73 -11.92
C THR A 158 18.66 -3.39 -10.87
N PRO A 159 19.16 -4.19 -9.91
CA PRO A 159 20.57 -4.35 -9.51
C PRO A 159 21.39 -5.17 -10.50
N GLN A 160 22.63 -4.75 -10.76
CA GLN A 160 23.61 -5.51 -11.53
C GLN A 160 24.58 -6.16 -10.55
N GLY A 161 24.59 -7.50 -10.52
CA GLY A 161 25.35 -8.29 -9.57
C GLY A 161 26.66 -8.80 -10.17
N PHE A 162 27.71 -8.84 -9.35
CA PHE A 162 29.03 -9.35 -9.75
C PHE A 162 29.79 -9.97 -8.57
N HIS A 163 30.77 -10.83 -8.86
CA HIS A 163 31.81 -11.18 -7.89
C HIS A 163 32.66 -9.95 -7.59
N PHE A 164 32.81 -9.63 -6.30
CA PHE A 164 33.28 -8.32 -5.84
C PHE A 164 34.69 -7.96 -6.35
N THR A 165 35.66 -8.85 -6.14
CA THR A 165 37.06 -8.61 -6.54
C THR A 165 37.19 -8.32 -8.04
N ALA A 166 36.43 -9.05 -8.87
CA ALA A 166 36.50 -8.92 -10.32
C ALA A 166 35.93 -7.57 -10.79
N ILE A 167 34.77 -7.16 -10.28
CA ILE A 167 34.14 -5.91 -10.69
C ILE A 167 34.88 -4.67 -10.17
N LEU A 168 35.44 -4.74 -8.96
CA LEU A 168 36.29 -3.66 -8.43
C LEU A 168 37.53 -3.44 -9.32
N ALA A 169 38.23 -4.52 -9.70
CA ALA A 169 39.35 -4.43 -10.62
C ALA A 169 38.94 -3.87 -11.98
N ALA A 170 37.78 -4.27 -12.50
CA ALA A 170 37.24 -3.75 -13.75
C ALA A 170 36.97 -2.23 -13.69
N HIS A 171 36.31 -1.73 -12.64
CA HIS A 171 36.08 -0.29 -12.49
C HIS A 171 37.37 0.52 -12.32
N ARG A 172 38.38 0.00 -11.62
CA ARG A 172 39.69 0.67 -11.47
C ARG A 172 40.45 0.76 -12.80
N ALA A 173 40.31 -0.24 -13.67
CA ALA A 173 41.00 -0.29 -14.97
C ALA A 173 40.22 0.41 -16.10
N PHE A 174 38.92 0.67 -15.92
CA PHE A 174 38.08 1.23 -16.96
C PHE A 174 38.38 2.71 -17.19
N ILE A 175 38.58 3.09 -18.46
CA ILE A 175 38.85 4.47 -18.88
C ILE A 175 37.68 4.96 -19.72
N GLY A 176 37.09 6.09 -19.32
CA GLY A 176 35.97 6.72 -20.03
C GLY A 176 34.64 6.59 -19.30
N GLU A 177 33.55 6.86 -20.01
CA GLU A 177 32.19 6.73 -19.50
C GLU A 177 31.55 5.45 -20.02
N ALA A 178 30.95 4.67 -19.12
CA ALA A 178 30.17 3.49 -19.45
C ALA A 178 28.67 3.79 -19.31
N ALA A 179 27.85 3.16 -20.14
CA ALA A 179 26.40 3.24 -20.06
C ALA A 179 25.86 2.63 -18.75
N ASP A 180 26.46 1.52 -18.30
CA ASP A 180 26.16 0.83 -17.05
C ASP A 180 27.36 -0.03 -16.58
N ASP A 181 27.18 -0.79 -15.49
CA ASP A 181 28.25 -1.60 -14.90
C ASP A 181 28.49 -2.90 -15.69
N VAL A 182 27.52 -3.34 -16.50
CA VAL A 182 27.69 -4.46 -17.45
C VAL A 182 28.68 -4.11 -18.54
N GLU A 183 28.67 -2.89 -19.07
CA GLU A 183 29.67 -2.46 -20.04
C GLU A 183 31.10 -2.51 -19.45
N VAL A 184 31.29 -2.03 -18.22
CA VAL A 184 32.57 -2.10 -17.50
C VAL A 184 33.01 -3.56 -17.30
N ALA A 185 32.10 -4.42 -16.84
CA ALA A 185 32.37 -5.83 -16.64
C ALA A 185 32.78 -6.53 -17.94
N ARG A 186 32.06 -6.28 -19.04
CA ARG A 186 32.36 -6.89 -20.35
C ARG A 186 33.68 -6.42 -20.93
N ALA A 187 34.04 -5.15 -20.75
CA ALA A 187 35.35 -4.63 -21.17
C ALA A 187 36.51 -5.34 -20.46
N ALA A 188 36.28 -5.80 -19.22
CA ALA A 188 37.23 -6.59 -18.44
C ALA A 188 37.14 -8.11 -18.69
N GLY A 189 36.32 -8.57 -19.65
CA GLY A 189 36.15 -9.99 -19.96
C GLY A 189 35.26 -10.77 -18.98
N ILE A 190 34.52 -10.08 -18.11
CA ILE A 190 33.59 -10.72 -17.16
C ILE A 190 32.30 -11.09 -17.90
N ALA A 191 31.96 -12.37 -17.90
CA ALA A 191 30.71 -12.86 -18.46
C ALA A 191 29.52 -12.40 -17.60
N VAL A 192 28.50 -11.81 -18.24
CA VAL A 192 27.28 -11.35 -17.57
C VAL A 192 26.08 -12.15 -18.05
N ARG A 193 25.42 -12.86 -17.15
CA ARG A 193 24.17 -13.56 -17.40
C ARG A 193 22.99 -12.59 -17.37
N ILE A 194 22.16 -12.63 -18.40
CA ILE A 194 20.86 -11.93 -18.37
C ILE A 194 19.90 -12.73 -17.48
N VAL A 195 19.31 -12.09 -16.48
CA VAL A 195 18.19 -12.63 -15.69
C VAL A 195 16.89 -11.90 -16.06
N ALA A 196 15.75 -12.54 -15.84
CA ALA A 196 14.46 -11.92 -16.11
C ALA A 196 14.25 -10.68 -15.24
N GLY A 197 14.12 -9.51 -15.90
CA GLY A 197 13.77 -8.24 -15.28
C GLY A 197 12.33 -8.15 -14.82
N ASP A 198 11.89 -6.95 -14.44
CA ASP A 198 10.52 -6.66 -14.01
C ASP A 198 10.07 -5.28 -14.52
N GLU A 199 8.91 -5.20 -15.16
CA GLU A 199 8.32 -3.92 -15.62
C GLU A 199 8.01 -2.96 -14.48
N ARG A 200 7.78 -3.47 -13.26
CA ARG A 200 7.60 -2.66 -12.05
C ARG A 200 8.89 -1.96 -11.64
N ASN A 201 10.06 -2.53 -11.96
CA ASN A 201 11.38 -1.99 -11.63
C ASN A 201 11.78 -0.82 -12.57
N LEU A 202 10.88 0.15 -12.68
CA LEU A 202 10.98 1.38 -13.46
C LEU A 202 12.09 2.28 -12.89
N LYS A 203 12.85 2.92 -13.79
CA LYS A 203 13.79 3.99 -13.42
C LYS A 203 13.11 5.35 -13.54
N ILE A 204 12.94 6.04 -12.43
CA ILE A 204 12.47 7.43 -12.39
C ILE A 204 13.50 8.33 -13.08
N THR A 205 13.11 8.89 -14.22
CA THR A 205 13.97 9.73 -15.07
C THR A 205 13.33 11.10 -15.34
N THR A 206 12.01 11.12 -15.46
CA THR A 206 11.17 12.29 -15.75
C THR A 206 10.12 12.48 -14.65
N ALA A 207 9.45 13.63 -14.62
CA ALA A 207 8.35 13.89 -13.69
C ALA A 207 7.20 12.88 -13.84
N ALA A 208 6.84 12.50 -15.08
CA ALA A 208 5.79 11.52 -15.36
C ALA A 208 6.09 10.12 -14.80
N ASP A 209 7.36 9.80 -14.54
CA ASP A 209 7.73 8.52 -13.94
C ASP A 209 7.34 8.43 -12.46
N PHE A 210 7.17 9.56 -11.76
CA PHE A 210 6.66 9.55 -10.39
C PHE A 210 5.22 9.04 -10.36
N ASP A 211 4.33 9.63 -11.17
CA ASP A 211 2.94 9.18 -11.28
C ASP A 211 2.84 7.70 -11.67
N ARG A 212 3.71 7.26 -12.60
CA ARG A 212 3.77 5.86 -13.01
C ARG A 212 4.25 4.96 -11.87
N ALA A 213 5.27 5.38 -11.12
CA ALA A 213 5.75 4.64 -9.96
C ALA A 213 4.66 4.53 -8.88
N GLU A 214 3.95 5.62 -8.58
CA GLU A 214 2.85 5.60 -7.61
C GLU A 214 1.73 4.64 -8.02
N LYS A 215 1.36 4.60 -9.31
CA LYS A 215 0.38 3.62 -9.80
C LYS A 215 0.88 2.18 -9.63
N LEU A 216 2.14 1.92 -9.96
CA LEU A 216 2.74 0.58 -9.83
C LEU A 216 2.84 0.10 -8.37
N MET A 217 3.00 1.01 -7.40
CA MET A 217 3.00 0.65 -5.98
C MET A 217 1.67 0.07 -5.48
N GLY A 218 0.58 0.21 -6.24
CA GLY A 218 -0.76 -0.28 -5.89
C GLY A 218 -1.39 0.55 -4.77
N GLN A 219 -2.70 0.77 -4.73
CA GLN A 219 -3.32 1.46 -3.58
C GLN A 219 -3.38 0.47 -2.41
N LYS A 220 -2.73 0.79 -1.28
CA LYS A 220 -2.85 -0.04 -0.08
C LYS A 220 -4.13 0.41 0.60
N MET A 221 -5.26 -0.18 0.18
CA MET A 221 -6.53 0.16 0.82
C MET A 221 -6.51 -0.25 2.29
N ASP A 222 -6.79 0.69 3.18
CA ASP A 222 -7.10 0.39 4.58
C ASP A 222 -8.53 -0.13 4.63
N ILE A 223 -8.70 -1.42 4.92
CA ILE A 223 -9.99 -2.09 5.02
C ILE A 223 -10.23 -2.39 6.50
N ARG A 224 -11.32 -1.85 7.04
CA ARG A 224 -11.72 -2.06 8.42
C ARG A 224 -13.09 -2.68 8.49
N THR A 225 -13.26 -3.65 9.39
CA THR A 225 -14.55 -4.28 9.63
C THR A 225 -14.91 -4.10 11.09
N GLY A 226 -16.15 -3.69 11.34
CA GLY A 226 -16.71 -3.57 12.67
C GLY A 226 -17.97 -4.40 12.81
N ASN A 227 -18.27 -4.79 14.04
CA ASN A 227 -19.47 -5.52 14.40
C ASN A 227 -20.22 -4.74 15.48
N GLY A 228 -21.54 -4.76 15.41
CA GLY A 228 -22.42 -4.22 16.42
C GLY A 228 -23.48 -5.24 16.80
N PHE A 229 -23.90 -5.20 18.05
CA PHE A 229 -24.95 -6.05 18.59
C PHE A 229 -25.76 -5.23 19.58
N ASP A 230 -27.07 -5.13 19.36
CA ASP A 230 -27.97 -4.38 20.23
C ASP A 230 -29.22 -5.20 20.55
N VAL A 231 -29.85 -4.89 21.68
CA VAL A 231 -31.04 -5.59 22.20
C VAL A 231 -32.00 -4.61 22.87
N HIS A 232 -33.26 -4.62 22.44
CA HIS A 232 -34.34 -3.91 23.13
C HIS A 232 -35.44 -4.87 23.59
N ALA A 233 -35.93 -4.65 24.81
CA ALA A 233 -37.07 -5.37 25.34
C ALA A 233 -38.37 -4.83 24.73
N PHE A 234 -39.38 -5.68 24.60
CA PHE A 234 -40.72 -5.20 24.27
C PHE A 234 -41.37 -4.47 25.45
N CYS A 235 -42.21 -3.49 25.14
CA CYS A 235 -43.06 -2.76 26.09
C CYS A 235 -44.46 -2.51 25.50
N ASP A 236 -45.36 -1.92 26.28
CA ASP A 236 -46.67 -1.50 25.79
C ASP A 236 -46.51 -0.48 24.65
N GLY A 237 -47.18 -0.74 23.53
CA GLY A 237 -47.11 0.09 22.33
C GLY A 237 -47.93 -0.50 21.18
N SER A 238 -47.89 0.16 20.03
CA SER A 238 -48.67 -0.21 18.83
C SER A 238 -47.84 -0.38 17.57
N GLU A 239 -46.53 -0.17 17.66
CA GLU A 239 -45.58 -0.25 16.56
C GLU A 239 -44.17 -0.42 17.07
N VAL A 240 -43.31 -1.00 16.23
CA VAL A 240 -41.86 -1.05 16.45
C VAL A 240 -41.15 -0.35 15.31
N ILE A 241 -40.10 0.41 15.63
CA ILE A 241 -39.25 1.05 14.62
C ILE A 241 -38.03 0.17 14.41
N LEU A 242 -37.81 -0.25 13.16
CA LEU A 242 -36.71 -1.13 12.77
C LEU A 242 -36.11 -0.65 11.45
N CYS A 243 -34.81 -0.36 11.45
CA CYS A 243 -34.08 0.16 10.30
C CYS A 243 -34.75 1.41 9.66
N GLY A 244 -35.24 2.31 10.51
CA GLY A 244 -35.94 3.56 10.15
C GLY A 244 -37.40 3.38 9.75
N LEU A 245 -37.95 2.16 9.77
CA LEU A 245 -39.32 1.87 9.38
C LEU A 245 -40.20 1.55 10.60
N ALA A 246 -41.29 2.29 10.78
CA ALA A 246 -42.33 1.96 11.75
C ALA A 246 -43.22 0.82 11.23
N ILE A 247 -43.28 -0.28 11.97
CA ILE A 247 -44.05 -1.48 11.64
C ILE A 247 -45.16 -1.66 12.68
N PRO A 248 -46.44 -1.74 12.26
CA PRO A 248 -47.54 -2.02 13.17
C PRO A 248 -47.32 -3.31 13.96
N HIS A 249 -47.48 -3.23 15.27
CA HIS A 249 -47.20 -4.35 16.17
C HIS A 249 -48.06 -4.25 17.43
N THR A 250 -48.17 -5.32 18.22
CA THR A 250 -48.90 -5.29 19.50
C THR A 250 -48.08 -4.75 20.67
N HIS A 251 -46.83 -4.36 20.41
CA HIS A 251 -45.84 -3.90 21.39
C HIS A 251 -44.99 -2.80 20.77
N GLY A 252 -44.38 -1.97 21.61
CA GLY A 252 -43.26 -1.09 21.27
C GLY A 252 -41.92 -1.65 21.74
N LEU A 253 -40.83 -0.93 21.46
CA LEU A 253 -39.50 -1.25 21.98
C LEU A 253 -39.11 -0.27 23.07
N LEU A 254 -38.57 -0.80 24.17
CA LEU A 254 -38.08 -0.02 25.28
C LEU A 254 -36.66 0.46 25.00
N GLY A 255 -36.47 1.78 24.92
CA GLY A 255 -35.15 2.39 24.75
C GLY A 255 -35.13 3.84 25.22
N HIS A 256 -33.93 4.44 25.20
CA HIS A 256 -33.78 5.87 25.52
C HIS A 256 -34.13 6.75 24.31
N SER A 257 -33.86 6.29 23.09
CA SER A 257 -34.26 6.88 21.81
C SER A 257 -35.61 6.30 21.31
N ASP A 258 -35.88 6.41 20.01
CA ASP A 258 -36.95 5.65 19.31
C ASP A 258 -36.74 4.11 19.29
N ALA A 259 -35.67 3.62 19.92
CA ALA A 259 -35.38 2.21 20.19
C ALA A 259 -35.21 1.33 18.94
N ASP A 260 -34.70 1.89 17.85
CA ASP A 260 -34.37 1.15 16.64
C ASP A 260 -33.12 0.29 16.80
N VAL A 261 -33.34 -0.96 17.22
CA VAL A 261 -32.27 -1.95 17.47
C VAL A 261 -31.40 -2.22 16.24
N GLY A 262 -31.98 -2.18 15.03
CA GLY A 262 -31.25 -2.45 13.79
C GLY A 262 -30.30 -1.31 13.45
N MET A 263 -30.78 -0.08 13.55
CA MET A 263 -29.99 1.11 13.29
C MET A 263 -28.88 1.31 14.33
N HIS A 264 -29.18 1.03 15.60
CA HIS A 264 -28.16 1.06 16.65
C HIS A 264 -27.04 0.05 16.40
N ALA A 265 -27.37 -1.21 16.07
CA ALA A 265 -26.35 -2.22 15.78
C ALA A 265 -25.45 -1.79 14.59
N VAL A 266 -26.00 -1.20 13.53
CA VAL A 266 -25.21 -0.67 12.40
C VAL A 266 -24.33 0.50 12.83
N THR A 267 -24.86 1.39 13.67
CA THR A 267 -24.11 2.55 14.19
C THR A 267 -22.89 2.08 15.01
N ASP A 268 -23.08 1.12 15.92
CA ASP A 268 -21.99 0.51 16.69
C ASP A 268 -20.98 -0.23 15.79
N ALA A 269 -21.44 -0.90 14.73
CA ALA A 269 -20.55 -1.53 13.78
C ALA A 269 -19.66 -0.51 13.04
N ILE A 270 -20.18 0.67 12.69
CA ILE A 270 -19.37 1.76 12.12
C ILE A 270 -18.33 2.24 13.13
N TYR A 271 -18.74 2.54 14.37
CA TYR A 271 -17.79 2.95 15.40
C TYR A 271 -16.73 1.88 15.70
N GLY A 272 -17.12 0.61 15.72
CA GLY A 272 -16.23 -0.53 15.86
C GLY A 272 -15.18 -0.57 14.75
N ALA A 273 -15.60 -0.38 13.48
CA ALA A 273 -14.68 -0.33 12.35
C ALA A 273 -13.70 0.87 12.46
N LEU A 274 -14.13 1.98 13.06
CA LEU A 274 -13.30 3.16 13.31
C LEU A 274 -12.46 3.09 14.59
N ALA A 275 -12.58 2.01 15.38
CA ALA A 275 -12.06 1.92 16.75
C ALA A 275 -12.46 3.12 17.63
N ALA A 276 -13.70 3.60 17.47
CA ALA A 276 -14.22 4.82 18.07
C ALA A 276 -15.14 4.58 19.29
N GLY A 277 -15.23 3.35 19.79
CA GLY A 277 -16.13 2.97 20.88
C GLY A 277 -17.51 2.54 20.37
N ASP A 278 -18.56 2.97 21.07
CA ASP A 278 -19.96 2.61 20.85
C ASP A 278 -20.87 3.85 20.96
N ILE A 279 -22.16 3.71 20.66
CA ILE A 279 -23.17 4.77 20.78
C ILE A 279 -23.13 5.42 22.15
N GLY A 280 -23.04 4.64 23.24
CA GLY A 280 -23.06 5.17 24.61
C GLY A 280 -21.90 6.11 24.93
N ARG A 281 -20.75 5.92 24.27
CA ARG A 281 -19.60 6.83 24.36
C ARG A 281 -19.85 8.18 23.68
N HIS A 282 -20.56 8.20 22.55
CA HIS A 282 -20.83 9.43 21.78
C HIS A 282 -22.12 10.13 22.25
N PHE A 283 -23.09 9.36 22.73
CA PHE A 283 -24.43 9.78 23.14
C PHE A 283 -24.77 9.15 24.50
N PRO A 284 -24.21 9.68 25.61
CA PRO A 284 -24.41 9.08 26.93
C PRO A 284 -25.89 9.07 27.33
N PRO A 285 -26.46 7.92 27.76
CA PRO A 285 -27.88 7.82 28.10
C PRO A 285 -28.29 8.64 29.34
N SER A 286 -27.32 9.07 30.14
CA SER A 286 -27.53 10.00 31.26
C SER A 286 -27.89 11.42 30.81
N ASP A 287 -27.63 11.77 29.55
CA ASP A 287 -27.95 13.08 29.02
C ASP A 287 -29.42 13.13 28.55
N PRO A 288 -30.28 13.95 29.17
CA PRO A 288 -31.70 14.00 28.85
C PRO A 288 -32.01 14.39 27.41
N GLN A 289 -31.08 15.05 26.70
CA GLN A 289 -31.32 15.53 25.34
C GLN A 289 -31.54 14.39 24.32
N TRP A 290 -31.04 13.18 24.61
CA TRP A 290 -31.18 12.02 23.73
C TRP A 290 -32.47 11.24 23.95
N LYS A 291 -33.26 11.61 24.97
CA LYS A 291 -34.52 10.93 25.28
C LYS A 291 -35.54 11.16 24.16
N GLY A 292 -35.94 10.09 23.48
CA GLY A 292 -36.87 10.12 22.35
C GLY A 292 -36.26 10.70 21.06
N ALA A 293 -34.93 10.85 21.00
CA ALA A 293 -34.24 11.24 19.77
C ALA A 293 -34.39 10.15 18.70
N ALA A 294 -34.47 10.56 17.43
CA ALA A 294 -34.52 9.61 16.32
C ALA A 294 -33.15 8.93 16.14
N SER A 295 -33.14 7.60 15.99
CA SER A 295 -31.90 6.83 15.84
C SER A 295 -31.07 7.24 14.62
N GLU A 296 -31.70 7.84 13.61
CA GLU A 296 -30.99 8.33 12.42
C GLU A 296 -29.94 9.39 12.77
N ILE A 297 -30.11 10.12 13.87
CA ILE A 297 -29.14 11.12 14.34
C ILE A 297 -27.81 10.44 14.68
N PHE A 298 -27.87 9.30 15.39
CA PHE A 298 -26.68 8.55 15.79
C PHE A 298 -26.00 7.92 14.57
N LEU A 299 -26.81 7.35 13.66
CA LEU A 299 -26.28 6.75 12.44
C LEU A 299 -25.59 7.78 11.55
N ARG A 300 -26.24 8.93 11.28
CA ARG A 300 -25.65 10.01 10.47
C ARG A 300 -24.37 10.55 11.09
N HIS A 301 -24.30 10.64 12.42
CA HIS A 301 -23.06 11.03 13.09
C HIS A 301 -21.95 9.99 12.88
N ALA A 302 -22.23 8.70 13.00
CA ALA A 302 -21.23 7.66 12.76
C ALA A 302 -20.74 7.64 11.30
N VAL A 303 -21.65 7.84 10.33
CA VAL A 303 -21.31 8.01 8.91
C VAL A 303 -20.41 9.23 8.71
N GLY A 304 -20.80 10.39 9.25
CA GLY A 304 -20.00 11.61 9.18
C GLY A 304 -18.61 11.46 9.79
N LEU A 305 -18.48 10.75 10.91
CA LEU A 305 -17.19 10.46 11.53
C LEU A 305 -16.31 9.55 10.66
N ALA A 306 -16.91 8.61 9.91
CA ALA A 306 -16.17 7.79 8.95
C ALA A 306 -15.62 8.66 7.82
N ASP A 307 -16.47 9.52 7.25
CA ASP A 307 -16.10 10.45 6.18
C ASP A 307 -15.00 11.43 6.62
N GLU A 308 -15.12 12.01 7.82
CA GLU A 308 -14.10 12.90 8.42
C GLU A 308 -12.73 12.22 8.58
N ARG A 309 -12.72 10.90 8.76
CA ARG A 309 -11.51 10.09 8.87
C ARG A 309 -11.05 9.50 7.53
N GLY A 310 -11.68 9.89 6.43
CA GLY A 310 -11.32 9.47 5.07
C GLY A 310 -11.77 8.06 4.71
N PHE A 311 -12.72 7.48 5.44
CA PHE A 311 -13.29 6.16 5.16
C PHE A 311 -14.62 6.30 4.44
N ALA A 312 -14.83 5.48 3.41
CA ALA A 312 -16.14 5.24 2.81
C ALA A 312 -16.71 3.90 3.28
N ILE A 313 -18.03 3.80 3.40
CA ILE A 313 -18.72 2.53 3.68
C ILE A 313 -18.73 1.67 2.41
N SER A 314 -18.19 0.46 2.48
CA SER A 314 -18.22 -0.51 1.39
C SER A 314 -19.56 -1.21 1.30
N ASN A 315 -20.00 -1.79 2.42
CA ASN A 315 -21.27 -2.51 2.54
C ASN A 315 -21.63 -2.72 4.02
N ILE A 316 -22.90 -3.00 4.26
CA ILE A 316 -23.41 -3.42 5.56
C ILE A 316 -24.17 -4.75 5.44
N ASP A 317 -24.15 -5.53 6.52
CA ASP A 317 -25.05 -6.64 6.73
C ASP A 317 -25.69 -6.55 8.12
N CYS A 318 -27.01 -6.47 8.19
CA CYS A 318 -27.77 -6.41 9.44
C CYS A 318 -28.78 -7.55 9.50
N THR A 319 -28.74 -8.34 10.58
CA THR A 319 -29.69 -9.42 10.84
C THR A 319 -30.49 -9.11 12.09
N LEU A 320 -31.80 -8.96 11.91
CA LEU A 320 -32.78 -8.83 12.99
C LEU A 320 -33.17 -10.23 13.51
N ILE A 321 -33.15 -10.41 14.82
CA ILE A 321 -33.40 -11.69 15.49
C ILE A 321 -34.68 -11.55 16.32
N CYS A 322 -35.80 -12.05 15.77
CA CYS A 322 -37.11 -11.96 16.41
C CYS A 322 -38.11 -12.98 15.82
N GLU A 323 -39.11 -13.37 16.61
CA GLU A 323 -40.24 -14.17 16.12
C GLU A 323 -41.24 -13.33 15.30
N LEU A 324 -41.51 -12.12 15.80
CA LEU A 324 -42.37 -11.09 15.23
C LEU A 324 -41.73 -9.71 15.47
N PRO A 325 -41.95 -8.72 14.58
CA PRO A 325 -42.72 -8.82 13.33
C PRO A 325 -42.00 -9.65 12.26
N LYS A 326 -42.71 -10.05 11.19
CA LYS A 326 -42.08 -10.72 10.04
C LYS A 326 -41.37 -9.67 9.18
N ILE A 327 -40.05 -9.76 9.10
CA ILE A 327 -39.22 -8.75 8.41
C ILE A 327 -39.24 -8.90 6.88
N GLY A 328 -39.41 -10.11 6.34
CA GLY A 328 -39.35 -10.38 4.90
C GLY A 328 -40.18 -9.41 4.02
N PRO A 329 -41.46 -9.13 4.35
CA PRO A 329 -42.27 -8.14 3.62
C PRO A 329 -41.77 -6.69 3.67
N HIS A 330 -40.98 -6.33 4.69
CA HIS A 330 -40.51 -4.97 4.94
C HIS A 330 -39.04 -4.74 4.57
N ALA A 331 -38.27 -5.81 4.35
CA ALA A 331 -36.83 -5.76 4.15
C ALA A 331 -36.40 -4.84 3.00
N GLY A 332 -37.18 -4.79 1.90
CA GLY A 332 -36.88 -3.92 0.76
C GLY A 332 -36.97 -2.42 1.11
N GLU A 333 -37.98 -2.04 1.90
CA GLU A 333 -38.17 -0.64 2.34
C GLU A 333 -37.11 -0.26 3.39
N MET A 334 -36.84 -1.13 4.36
CA MET A 334 -35.74 -0.96 5.31
C MET A 334 -34.38 -0.80 4.61
N THR A 335 -34.13 -1.59 3.57
CA THR A 335 -32.90 -1.52 2.77
C THR A 335 -32.79 -0.16 2.08
N ALA A 336 -33.88 0.35 1.51
CA ALA A 336 -33.90 1.66 0.86
C ALA A 336 -33.64 2.81 1.84
N ILE A 337 -34.28 2.78 3.02
CA ILE A 337 -34.06 3.78 4.07
C ILE A 337 -32.62 3.75 4.56
N MET A 338 -32.09 2.58 4.91
CA MET A 338 -30.71 2.45 5.38
C MET A 338 -29.70 2.86 4.31
N ALA A 339 -29.93 2.55 3.03
CA ALA A 339 -29.07 2.97 1.93
C ALA A 339 -28.97 4.49 1.81
N ASP A 340 -30.11 5.20 1.92
CA ASP A 340 -30.15 6.67 1.92
C ASP A 340 -29.38 7.26 3.11
N LEU A 341 -29.64 6.74 4.31
CA LEU A 341 -28.99 7.22 5.55
C LEU A 341 -27.47 6.99 5.56
N LEU A 342 -27.03 5.87 4.99
CA LEU A 342 -25.62 5.49 4.89
C LEU A 342 -24.91 6.15 3.69
N GLY A 343 -25.64 6.73 2.74
CA GLY A 343 -25.08 7.31 1.52
C GLY A 343 -24.48 6.29 0.55
N ILE A 344 -25.00 5.05 0.53
CA ILE A 344 -24.49 3.96 -0.31
C ILE A 344 -25.59 3.36 -1.20
N ALA A 345 -25.17 2.64 -2.25
CA ALA A 345 -26.12 1.98 -3.14
C ALA A 345 -26.92 0.86 -2.43
N PRO A 346 -28.21 0.65 -2.75
CA PRO A 346 -29.03 -0.38 -2.08
C PRO A 346 -28.48 -1.80 -2.19
N ASP A 347 -27.72 -2.14 -3.24
CA ASP A 347 -27.07 -3.44 -3.41
C ASP A 347 -25.89 -3.67 -2.45
N ARG A 348 -25.49 -2.63 -1.70
CA ARG A 348 -24.49 -2.68 -0.62
C ARG A 348 -25.12 -2.77 0.77
N VAL A 349 -26.44 -2.84 0.87
CA VAL A 349 -27.20 -2.93 2.12
C VAL A 349 -27.93 -4.27 2.16
N SER A 350 -27.61 -5.11 3.15
CA SER A 350 -28.30 -6.36 3.40
C SER A 350 -29.06 -6.28 4.73
N ILE A 351 -30.39 -6.26 4.66
CA ILE A 351 -31.28 -6.39 5.82
C ILE A 351 -31.91 -7.79 5.79
N LYS A 352 -31.59 -8.61 6.79
CA LYS A 352 -32.08 -9.98 6.93
C LYS A 352 -32.75 -10.19 8.27
N ALA A 353 -33.43 -11.32 8.40
CA ALA A 353 -33.98 -11.73 9.69
C ALA A 353 -33.88 -13.23 9.90
N THR A 354 -33.85 -13.62 11.17
CA THR A 354 -33.97 -15.01 11.61
C THR A 354 -34.82 -15.08 12.88
N THR A 355 -35.55 -16.19 13.01
CA THR A 355 -36.21 -16.58 14.25
C THR A 355 -35.19 -17.20 15.21
N SER A 356 -35.58 -17.37 16.46
CA SER A 356 -34.80 -18.14 17.46
C SER A 356 -35.44 -19.48 17.77
N GLU A 357 -36.32 -19.95 16.89
CA GLU A 357 -37.10 -21.18 17.02
C GLU A 357 -37.83 -21.28 18.36
N ARG A 358 -38.39 -20.15 18.84
CA ARG A 358 -39.03 -20.02 20.16
C ARG A 358 -38.12 -20.29 21.37
N LEU A 359 -36.80 -20.27 21.17
CA LEU A 359 -35.78 -20.40 22.22
C LEU A 359 -35.21 -19.02 22.60
N GLY A 360 -34.81 -18.87 23.87
CA GLY A 360 -34.24 -17.61 24.36
C GLY A 360 -35.26 -16.46 24.45
N PHE A 361 -34.78 -15.26 24.79
CA PHE A 361 -35.65 -14.10 25.02
C PHE A 361 -36.32 -13.62 23.71
N THR A 362 -35.58 -13.63 22.60
CA THR A 362 -36.09 -13.34 21.25
C THR A 362 -37.15 -14.36 20.83
N GLY A 363 -36.96 -15.64 21.17
CA GLY A 363 -37.91 -16.71 20.87
C GLY A 363 -39.17 -16.68 21.75
N ARG A 364 -39.06 -16.22 23.00
CA ARG A 364 -40.21 -16.04 23.91
C ARG A 364 -40.98 -14.73 23.67
N GLY A 365 -40.52 -13.90 22.73
CA GLY A 365 -41.15 -12.60 22.46
C GLY A 365 -40.93 -11.59 23.59
N GLU A 366 -39.80 -11.65 24.28
CA GLU A 366 -39.42 -10.70 25.35
C GLU A 366 -38.73 -9.45 24.79
N GLY A 367 -38.19 -9.53 23.56
CA GLY A 367 -37.53 -8.43 22.88
C GLY A 367 -37.03 -8.79 21.49
N ILE A 368 -36.35 -7.85 20.85
CA ILE A 368 -35.68 -8.00 19.56
C ILE A 368 -34.19 -7.76 19.75
N ALA A 369 -33.37 -8.58 19.09
CA ALA A 369 -31.93 -8.34 18.97
C ALA A 369 -31.56 -8.03 17.52
N ALA A 370 -30.48 -7.30 17.32
CA ALA A 370 -29.86 -7.11 16.01
C ALA A 370 -28.37 -7.37 16.08
N ILE A 371 -27.83 -8.00 15.04
CA ILE A 371 -26.39 -8.06 14.79
C ILE A 371 -26.11 -7.38 13.46
N ALA A 372 -25.06 -6.55 13.41
CA ALA A 372 -24.61 -5.90 12.20
C ALA A 372 -23.11 -6.02 12.00
N THR A 373 -22.70 -6.13 10.74
CA THR A 373 -21.30 -6.05 10.30
C THR A 373 -21.19 -4.96 9.25
N VAL A 374 -20.20 -4.08 9.39
CA VAL A 374 -19.93 -2.97 8.47
C VAL A 374 -18.48 -3.03 8.02
N THR A 375 -18.24 -2.85 6.73
CA THR A 375 -16.89 -2.71 6.18
C THR A 375 -16.66 -1.28 5.69
N LEU A 376 -15.58 -0.67 6.15
CA LEU A 376 -15.07 0.63 5.73
C LEU A 376 -13.81 0.46 4.88
N VAL A 377 -13.62 1.34 3.90
CA VAL A 377 -12.45 1.37 3.03
C VAL A 377 -11.89 2.78 2.89
N ALA A 378 -10.57 2.92 2.91
CA ALA A 378 -9.85 4.15 2.57
C ALA A 378 -8.70 3.82 1.59
N PRO A 379 -8.41 4.70 0.61
CA PRO A 379 -7.39 4.46 -0.43
C PRO A 379 -5.93 4.48 0.05
#